data_AF-A0A924LVF8-F1
#
_entry.id   AF-A0A924LVF8-F1
#
_cell.length_a   1.000
_cell.length_b   1.000
_cell.length_c   1.000
_cell.angle_alpha   90.00
_cell.angle_beta   90.00
_cell.angle_gamma   90.00
#
_symmetry.space_group_name_H-M   'P 1'
#
loop_
_entity.id
_entity.type
_entity.pdbx_description
1 polymer ?
#
loop_
_entity_poly.entity_id
_entity_poly.type
_entity_poly.pdbx_seq_one_letter_code
_entity_poly.pdbx_strand_id
1 'polypeptide(L)'
;MGISWQELILVLVIVLVLFGPKRLPEVGRSLGNGIREFRDTMSGNGPTASPIEAEATSASTTNVAAVKVATPAAADQVPAGADSTSK
;
A
#
# COMPACT_ATOMS: atom_id res chain seq x y z
N MET A 1 39.90 -12.44 2.00
CA MET A 1 39.01 -13.38 1.28
C MET A 1 37.62 -12.77 1.28
N GLY A 2 37.38 -11.81 0.39
CA GLY A 2 36.10 -11.12 0.28
C GLY A 2 35.27 -11.79 -0.80
N ILE A 3 33.96 -11.92 -0.55
CA ILE A 3 32.99 -12.35 -1.56
C ILE A 3 33.17 -11.44 -2.78
N SER A 4 33.43 -12.06 -3.92
CA SER A 4 33.59 -11.32 -5.17
C SER A 4 32.22 -10.87 -5.67
N TRP A 5 32.13 -9.71 -6.32
CA TRP A 5 30.87 -9.26 -6.95
C TRP A 5 30.29 -10.30 -7.92
N GLN A 6 31.13 -11.15 -8.49
CA GLN A 6 30.74 -12.25 -9.38
C GLN A 6 29.89 -13.30 -8.65
N GLU A 7 30.26 -13.68 -7.42
CA GLU A 7 29.48 -14.61 -6.60
C GLU A 7 28.11 -14.03 -6.22
N LEU A 8 28.05 -12.75 -5.85
CA LEU A 8 26.77 -12.10 -5.56
C LEU A 8 25.86 -12.04 -6.79
N ILE A 9 26.41 -11.74 -7.96
CA ILE A 9 25.65 -11.75 -9.22
C ILE A 9 25.11 -13.15 -9.52
N LEU A 10 25.93 -14.20 -9.32
CA LEU A 10 25.51 -15.58 -9.57
C LEU A 10 24.34 -15.99 -8.65
N VAL A 11 24.42 -15.69 -7.35
CA VAL A 11 23.33 -15.95 -6.40
C VAL A 11 22.09 -15.14 -6.75
N LEU A 12 22.27 -13.86 -7.10
CA LEU A 12 21.18 -12.99 -7.51
C LEU A 12 20.45 -13.57 -8.71
N VAL A 13 21.16 -14.04 -9.75
CA VAL A 13 20.54 -14.68 -10.93
C VAL A 13 19.70 -15.89 -10.54
N ILE A 14 20.18 -16.77 -9.66
CA ILE A 14 19.42 -17.95 -9.19
C ILE A 14 18.12 -17.51 -8.51
N VAL A 15 18.19 -16.49 -7.65
CA VAL A 15 17.01 -15.91 -6.98
C VAL A 15 16.07 -15.27 -8.00
N LEU A 16 16.57 -14.54 -8.99
CA LEU A 16 15.75 -13.97 -10.06
C LEU A 16 15.03 -15.03 -10.88
N VAL A 17 15.63 -16.20 -11.10
CA VAL A 17 14.98 -17.29 -11.83
C VAL A 17 13.85 -17.91 -10.99
N LEU A 18 14.07 -18.10 -9.68
CA LEU A 18 13.07 -18.68 -8.77
C LEU A 18 11.92 -17.71 -8.46
N PHE A 19 12.25 -16.46 -8.15
CA PHE A 19 11.27 -15.45 -7.73
C PHE A 19 10.77 -14.56 -8.88
N GLY A 20 11.54 -14.45 -9.96
CA GLY A 20 11.28 -13.57 -11.10
C GLY A 20 11.90 -12.17 -10.93
N PRO A 21 12.41 -11.54 -12.01
CA PRO A 21 12.99 -10.18 -11.96
C PRO A 21 11.98 -9.11 -11.55
N LYS A 22 10.68 -9.37 -11.69
CA LYS A 22 9.61 -8.43 -11.35
C LYS A 22 9.28 -8.42 -9.85
N ARG A 23 9.58 -9.50 -9.12
CA ARG A 23 9.23 -9.62 -7.69
C ARG A 23 10.27 -9.06 -6.73
N LEU A 24 11.55 -9.08 -7.11
CA LEU A 24 12.61 -8.42 -6.34
C LEU A 24 12.39 -6.91 -6.14
N PRO A 25 12.09 -6.10 -7.16
CA PRO A 25 11.83 -4.67 -6.97
C PRO A 25 10.54 -4.42 -6.19
N GLU A 26 9.53 -5.29 -6.34
CA GLU A 26 8.26 -5.21 -5.62
C GLU A 26 8.47 -5.42 -4.11
N VAL A 27 9.19 -6.47 -3.72
CA VAL A 27 9.56 -6.75 -2.32
C VAL A 27 10.54 -5.71 -1.77
N GLY A 28 11.51 -5.27 -2.58
CA GLY A 28 12.46 -4.23 -2.19
C GLY A 28 11.78 -2.89 -1.92
N ARG A 29 10.70 -2.56 -2.64
CA ARG A 29 9.97 -1.28 -2.47
C ARG A 29 9.13 -1.29 -1.19
N SER A 30 8.47 -2.40 -0.86
CA SER A 30 7.74 -2.52 0.42
C SER A 30 8.69 -2.53 1.62
N LEU A 31 9.78 -3.30 1.53
CA LEU A 31 10.80 -3.36 2.57
C LEU A 31 11.53 -2.02 2.73
N GLY A 32 11.84 -1.34 1.62
CA GLY A 32 12.50 -0.05 1.61
C GLY A 32 11.66 1.05 2.27
N ASN A 33 10.35 1.07 2.04
CA ASN A 33 9.44 1.98 2.73
C ASN A 33 9.42 1.72 4.24
N GLY A 34 9.36 0.44 4.67
CA GLY A 34 9.40 0.09 6.09
C GLY A 34 10.74 0.43 6.76
N ILE A 35 11.85 0.18 6.08
CA ILE A 35 13.19 0.58 6.56
C ILE A 35 13.30 2.10 6.63
N ARG A 36 12.73 2.84 5.68
CA ARG A 36 12.75 4.30 5.68
C ARG A 36 12.01 4.86 6.89
N GLU A 37 10.78 4.40 7.13
CA GLU A 37 10.00 4.81 8.31
C GLU A 37 10.71 4.42 9.64
N PHE A 38 11.34 3.24 9.66
CA PHE A 38 12.13 2.78 10.80
C PHE A 38 13.36 3.66 11.04
N ARG A 39 14.06 4.06 9.97
CA ARG A 39 15.22 4.97 10.08
C ARG A 39 14.80 6.37 10.48
N ASP A 40 13.68 6.87 9.98
CA ASP A 40 13.18 8.22 10.27
C ASP A 40 12.76 8.33 11.75
N THR A 41 12.07 7.32 12.28
CA THR A 41 11.72 7.24 13.71
C THR A 41 12.95 7.05 14.62
N MET A 42 13.91 6.22 14.21
CA MET A 42 15.15 6.00 14.98
C MET A 42 16.10 7.20 14.95
N SER A 43 16.09 8.00 13.88
CA SER A 43 16.98 9.15 13.74
C SER A 43 16.41 10.43 14.36
N GLY A 44 15.20 10.40 14.91
CA GLY A 44 14.53 11.56 15.53
C GLY A 44 14.16 12.68 14.54
N ASN A 45 14.40 12.48 13.24
CA ASN A 45 13.99 13.37 12.18
C ASN A 45 12.58 12.95 11.74
N GLY A 46 11.56 13.58 12.35
CA GLY A 46 10.18 13.50 11.86
C GLY A 46 10.10 13.85 10.36
N PRO A 47 9.05 13.39 9.67
CA PRO A 47 9.08 13.09 8.24
C PRO A 47 9.50 14.31 7.40
N THR A 48 10.75 14.31 6.93
CA THR A 48 11.20 15.17 5.83
C THR A 48 10.66 14.56 4.53
N ALA A 49 9.38 14.85 4.29
CA ALA A 49 8.78 14.74 2.97
C ALA A 49 9.54 15.69 2.03
N SER A 50 10.44 15.16 1.22
CA SER A 50 10.78 15.78 -0.05
C SER A 50 9.85 15.16 -1.10
N PRO A 51 8.80 15.87 -1.53
CA PRO A 51 8.01 15.47 -2.68
C PRO A 51 8.87 15.76 -3.91
N ILE A 52 9.46 14.71 -4.45
CA ILE A 52 9.76 14.69 -5.88
C ILE A 52 8.83 13.66 -6.49
N GLU A 53 7.67 14.18 -6.89
CA GLU A 53 6.93 13.69 -8.04
C GLU A 53 7.93 13.38 -9.17
N ALA A 54 8.18 12.08 -9.34
CA ALA A 54 8.50 11.52 -10.63
C ALA A 54 7.41 10.48 -10.90
N GLU A 55 6.24 11.01 -11.24
CA GLU A 55 5.36 10.36 -12.20
C GLU A 55 6.20 9.85 -13.38
N ALA A 56 6.25 8.54 -13.52
CA ALA A 56 6.30 7.89 -14.81
C ALA A 56 5.18 6.86 -14.81
N THR A 57 4.03 7.33 -15.28
CA THR A 57 2.94 6.55 -15.85
C THR A 57 3.47 5.36 -16.68
N SER A 58 2.99 4.15 -16.39
CA SER A 58 2.38 3.28 -17.40
C SER A 58 1.69 2.05 -16.79
N ALA A 59 0.36 2.03 -17.00
CA ALA A 59 -0.53 0.87 -17.10
C ALA A 59 -1.00 0.12 -15.83
N SER A 60 -2.07 0.63 -15.20
CA SER A 60 -3.41 0.04 -15.38
C SER A 60 -4.50 0.90 -14.74
N THR A 61 -5.26 1.62 -15.58
CA THR A 61 -6.65 1.94 -15.29
C THR A 61 -7.48 0.75 -15.77
N THR A 62 -8.14 0.06 -14.84
CA THR A 62 -9.34 -0.80 -14.95
C THR A 62 -9.28 -1.64 -13.67
N ASN A 63 -10.00 -1.32 -12.60
CA ASN A 63 -11.41 -1.64 -12.59
C ASN A 63 -12.17 -0.85 -11.50
N VAL A 64 -13.01 0.07 -11.96
CA VAL A 64 -14.25 0.47 -11.29
C VAL A 64 -15.33 -0.55 -11.67
N ALA A 65 -15.40 -1.66 -10.94
CA ALA A 65 -16.55 -2.57 -10.96
C ALA A 65 -16.72 -3.22 -9.59
N ALA A 66 -17.43 -2.50 -8.71
CA ALA A 66 -18.50 -3.02 -7.84
C ALA A 66 -18.72 -2.07 -6.65
N VAL A 67 -19.04 -0.81 -6.94
CA VAL A 67 -20.04 -0.13 -6.13
C VAL A 67 -21.35 -0.87 -6.43
N LYS A 68 -21.72 -1.82 -5.55
CA LYS A 68 -23.07 -2.36 -5.51
C LYS A 68 -23.83 -1.56 -4.47
N VAL A 69 -24.24 -0.37 -4.88
CA VAL A 69 -25.35 0.37 -4.26
C VAL A 69 -26.52 0.24 -5.22
N ALA A 70 -27.40 -0.72 -4.95
CA ALA A 70 -28.81 -0.71 -5.35
C ALA A 70 -29.51 -1.91 -4.71
N THR A 71 -30.25 -1.67 -3.63
CA THR A 71 -31.65 -2.10 -3.57
C THR A 71 -32.43 -1.04 -2.81
N PRO A 72 -33.16 -0.17 -3.51
CA PRO A 72 -34.28 0.58 -2.97
C PRO A 72 -35.54 -0.29 -3.10
N ALA A 73 -36.17 -0.70 -2.01
CA ALA A 73 -37.57 -1.16 -2.02
C ALA A 73 -38.09 -1.45 -0.61
N ALA A 74 -39.22 -0.82 -0.30
CA ALA A 74 -40.21 -1.16 0.74
C ALA A 74 -39.77 -0.93 2.21
N ALA A 75 -40.26 0.16 2.81
CA ALA A 75 -41.46 0.21 3.67
C ALA A 75 -41.07 -0.08 5.14
N ASP A 76 -41.46 0.65 6.18
CA ASP A 76 -42.68 1.41 6.45
C ASP A 76 -42.41 2.29 7.70
N GLN A 77 -42.89 3.55 7.68
CA GLN A 77 -43.54 4.32 8.76
C GLN A 77 -43.07 4.11 10.24
N VAL A 78 -42.82 5.12 11.07
CA VAL A 78 -43.75 6.16 11.52
C VAL A 78 -42.95 7.22 12.32
N PRO A 79 -43.10 8.53 12.07
CA PRO A 79 -42.68 9.59 12.97
C PRO A 79 -43.86 10.05 13.84
N ALA A 80 -43.85 9.84 15.16
CA ALA A 80 -44.75 10.53 16.10
C ALA A 80 -44.39 10.28 17.57
N GLY A 81 -44.46 11.34 18.39
CA GLY A 81 -44.41 11.30 19.86
C GLY A 81 -43.01 11.53 20.41
N ALA A 82 -42.60 12.72 20.88
CA ALA A 82 -43.13 13.43 22.04
C ALA A 82 -43.27 12.52 23.26
N ASP A 83 -42.20 12.41 24.06
CA ASP A 83 -42.33 12.05 25.47
C ASP A 83 -41.56 13.04 26.33
N SER A 84 -42.34 14.00 26.81
CA SER A 84 -42.10 14.73 28.03
C SER A 84 -42.37 13.79 29.20
N THR A 85 -41.38 13.53 30.06
CA THR A 85 -41.52 12.95 31.40
C THR A 85 -40.23 13.34 32.13
N SER A 86 -40.15 14.43 32.90
CA SER A 86 -40.87 14.72 34.15
C SER A 86 -40.59 13.70 35.27
N LYS A 87 -39.39 13.76 35.86
CA LYS A 87 -39.17 14.10 37.28
C LYS A 87 -37.69 14.19 37.61
#